data_AF-A0A1B3N1J3-F1
#
_entry.id   AF-A0A1B3N1J3-F1
#
_cell.length_a   1.000
_cell.length_b   1.000
_cell.length_c   1.000
_cell.angle_alpha   90.00
_cell.angle_beta   90.00
_cell.angle_gamma   90.00
#
_symmetry.space_group_name_H-M   'P 1'
#
loop_
_entity.id
_entity.type
_entity.pdbx_description
1 polymer ?
#
loop_
_entity_poly.entity_id
_entity_poly.type
_entity_poly.pdbx_seq_one_letter_code
_entity_poly.pdbx_strand_id
1 'polypeptide(L)'
;MKLLAVAVCLVSLGVPALATAQYSTGPEFPLPAIRSEPISEVFNAQWFNYLANVNEADKELNHDLRRASDREDIADAWEEYAVELVDADKDYVKAMRKRGYRVGRVSLLASRN
;
A
#
# COMPACT_ATOMS: atom_id res chain seq x y z
N MET A 1 -40.64 -51.47 0.88
CA MET A 1 -40.21 -50.19 0.30
C MET A 1 -38.72 -50.28 0.02
N LYS A 2 -38.32 -50.13 -1.25
CA LYS A 2 -36.93 -50.13 -1.71
C LYS A 2 -36.41 -48.68 -1.60
N LEU A 3 -35.30 -48.46 -0.90
CA LEU A 3 -34.51 -47.25 -1.08
C LEU A 3 -33.07 -47.70 -1.33
N LEU A 4 -32.67 -47.55 -2.60
CA LEU A 4 -31.30 -47.75 -3.08
C LEU A 4 -30.40 -46.70 -2.44
N ALA A 5 -29.29 -47.16 -1.85
CA ALA A 5 -28.18 -46.30 -1.44
C ALA A 5 -27.50 -45.76 -2.71
N VAL A 6 -27.57 -44.45 -2.91
CA VAL A 6 -26.72 -43.76 -3.90
C VAL A 6 -25.42 -43.42 -3.20
N ALA A 7 -24.35 -44.12 -3.57
CA ALA A 7 -23.00 -43.77 -3.21
C ALA A 7 -22.57 -42.54 -4.01
N VAL A 8 -22.43 -41.40 -3.33
CA VAL A 8 -21.81 -40.20 -3.91
C VAL A 8 -20.31 -40.28 -3.59
N CYS A 9 -19.52 -40.69 -4.59
CA CYS A 9 -18.07 -40.47 -4.58
C CYS A 9 -17.80 -38.96 -4.70
N LEU A 10 -17.58 -38.28 -3.58
CA LEU A 10 -16.96 -36.97 -3.58
C LEU A 10 -15.47 -37.15 -3.88
N VAL A 11 -15.11 -36.99 -5.15
CA VAL A 11 -13.71 -36.76 -5.54
C VAL A 11 -13.38 -35.33 -5.08
N SER A 12 -12.73 -35.21 -3.93
CA SER A 12 -12.13 -33.95 -3.50
C SER A 12 -10.98 -33.62 -4.45
N LEU A 13 -11.25 -32.72 -5.41
CA LEU A 13 -10.22 -32.06 -6.19
C LEU A 13 -9.33 -31.30 -5.20
N GLY A 14 -8.09 -31.77 -5.04
CA GLY A 14 -7.08 -31.06 -4.27
C GLY A 14 -6.90 -29.67 -4.88
N VAL A 15 -7.30 -28.64 -4.14
CA VAL A 15 -6.94 -27.27 -4.48
C VAL A 15 -5.41 -27.21 -4.37
N PRO A 16 -4.68 -26.84 -5.43
CA PRO A 16 -3.27 -26.59 -5.27
C PRO A 16 -3.16 -25.44 -4.27
N ALA A 17 -2.50 -25.69 -3.15
CA ALA A 17 -2.05 -24.63 -2.27
C ALA A 17 -1.14 -23.73 -3.13
N LEU A 18 -1.69 -22.63 -3.62
CA LEU A 18 -0.87 -21.54 -4.12
C LEU A 18 0.06 -21.19 -2.96
N ALA A 19 1.35 -21.41 -3.17
CA ALA A 19 2.37 -20.97 -2.25
C ALA A 19 2.17 -19.47 -2.05
N THR A 20 1.55 -19.12 -0.93
CA THR A 20 1.68 -17.80 -0.35
C THR A 20 3.15 -17.68 0.00
N ALA A 21 3.98 -17.18 -0.92
CA ALA A 21 5.28 -16.67 -0.58
C ALA A 21 5.02 -15.57 0.45
N GLN A 22 5.12 -15.94 1.72
CA GLN A 22 5.03 -15.04 2.86
C GLN A 22 6.28 -14.16 2.82
N TYR A 23 6.27 -13.07 2.05
CA TYR A 23 7.12 -11.93 2.37
C TYR A 23 6.50 -11.25 3.59
N SER A 24 6.72 -11.87 4.75
CA SER A 24 6.07 -11.55 6.02
C SER A 24 6.70 -10.39 6.78
N THR A 25 7.71 -9.74 6.21
CA THR A 25 8.37 -8.60 6.83
C THR A 25 8.07 -7.36 6.00
N GLY A 26 7.17 -6.52 6.51
CA GLY A 26 7.12 -5.11 6.12
C GLY A 26 8.45 -4.41 6.44
N PRO A 27 8.57 -3.11 6.13
CA PRO A 27 9.82 -2.40 6.32
C PRO A 27 10.26 -2.40 7.79
N GLU A 28 11.56 -2.46 8.03
CA GLU A 28 12.15 -2.32 9.38
C GLU A 28 12.10 -0.87 9.91
N PHE A 29 11.56 0.05 9.11
CA PHE A 29 11.42 1.47 9.39
C PHE A 29 9.96 1.92 9.20
N PRO A 30 9.54 3.02 9.87
CA PRO A 30 8.20 3.56 9.68
C PRO A 30 8.05 4.13 8.27
N LEU A 31 6.93 3.84 7.62
CA LEU A 31 6.58 4.44 6.35
C LEU A 31 6.06 5.88 6.51
N PRO A 32 6.28 6.75 5.52
CA PRO A 32 5.62 8.05 5.45
C PRO A 32 4.10 7.92 5.49
N ALA A 33 3.44 8.86 6.17
CA ALA A 33 1.99 8.88 6.22
C ALA A 33 1.40 9.22 4.85
N ILE A 34 0.55 8.34 4.33
CA ILE A 34 -0.28 8.62 3.16
C ILE A 34 -1.49 9.44 3.61
N ARG A 35 -1.79 10.54 2.91
CA ARG A 35 -2.97 11.34 3.20
C ARG A 35 -4.22 10.54 2.87
N SER A 36 -5.13 10.44 3.83
CA SER A 36 -6.46 9.87 3.61
C SER A 36 -7.45 10.87 3.01
N GLU A 37 -7.14 12.17 3.09
CA GLU A 37 -8.01 13.26 2.67
C GLU A 37 -7.22 14.37 1.96
N PRO A 38 -7.84 15.08 0.99
CA PRO A 38 -7.20 16.19 0.32
C PRO A 38 -6.95 17.38 1.25
N ILE A 39 -5.91 18.15 0.92
CA ILE A 39 -5.63 19.43 1.59
C ILE A 39 -6.85 20.35 1.43
N SER A 40 -7.34 20.87 2.56
CA SER A 40 -8.50 21.75 2.64
C SER A 40 -9.79 21.15 2.05
N GLU A 41 -9.93 19.82 2.06
CA GLU A 41 -11.10 19.10 1.52
C GLU A 41 -11.32 19.35 0.00
N VAL A 42 -10.28 19.76 -0.73
CA VAL A 42 -10.40 20.12 -2.16
C VAL A 42 -10.04 18.94 -3.07
N PHE A 43 -11.07 18.34 -3.67
CA PHE A 43 -10.96 17.28 -4.67
C PHE A 43 -10.66 17.86 -6.07
N ASN A 44 -9.40 18.17 -6.33
CA ASN A 44 -8.94 18.68 -7.62
C ASN A 44 -7.97 17.71 -8.32
N ALA A 45 -7.52 18.08 -9.52
CA ALA A 45 -6.57 17.28 -10.28
C ALA A 45 -5.28 16.96 -9.50
N GLN A 46 -4.82 17.84 -8.61
CA GLN A 46 -3.60 17.63 -7.82
C GLN A 46 -3.80 16.52 -6.77
N TRP A 47 -4.98 16.45 -6.16
CA TRP A 47 -5.35 15.37 -5.27
C TRP A 47 -5.39 14.02 -6.01
N PHE A 48 -6.03 13.97 -7.18
CA PHE A 48 -6.09 12.73 -7.95
C PHE A 48 -4.72 12.31 -8.51
N ASN A 49 -3.86 13.27 -8.87
CA ASN A 49 -2.47 12.98 -9.25
C ASN A 49 -1.67 12.41 -8.07
N TYR A 50 -1.85 12.94 -6.86
CA TYR A 50 -1.24 12.40 -5.65
C TYR A 50 -1.63 10.93 -5.44
N LEU A 51 -2.93 10.62 -5.49
CA LEU A 51 -3.42 9.24 -5.38
C LEU A 51 -2.88 8.33 -6.50
N ALA A 52 -2.79 8.85 -7.72
CA ALA A 52 -2.22 8.10 -8.84
C ALA A 52 -0.74 7.76 -8.61
N ASN A 53 0.06 8.70 -8.09
CA ASN A 53 1.47 8.48 -7.78
C ASN A 53 1.65 7.46 -6.64
N VAL A 54 0.85 7.55 -5.57
CA VAL A 54 0.86 6.54 -4.49
C VAL A 54 0.52 5.15 -5.03
N ASN A 55 -0.52 5.05 -5.87
CA ASN A 55 -0.91 3.78 -6.48
C ASN A 55 0.15 3.24 -7.46
N GLU A 56 0.97 4.09 -8.06
CA GLU A 56 2.07 3.64 -8.92
C GLU A 56 3.23 3.11 -8.07
N ALA A 57 3.62 3.83 -7.02
CA ALA A 57 4.60 3.36 -6.05
C ALA A 57 4.20 2.01 -5.42
N ASP A 58 2.91 1.82 -5.11
CA ASP A 58 2.40 0.53 -4.62
C ASP A 58 2.60 -0.61 -5.65
N LYS A 59 2.40 -0.33 -6.94
CA LYS A 59 2.59 -1.33 -8.01
C LYS A 59 4.06 -1.66 -8.21
N GLU A 60 4.92 -0.66 -8.18
CA GLU A 60 6.38 -0.81 -8.31
C GLU A 60 6.92 -1.64 -7.15
N LEU A 61 6.60 -1.28 -5.91
CA LEU A 61 6.94 -2.09 -4.73
C LEU A 61 6.49 -3.55 -4.87
N ASN A 62 5.26 -3.79 -5.30
CA ASN A 62 4.76 -5.16 -5.52
C ASN A 62 5.49 -5.89 -6.66
N HIS A 63 5.99 -5.18 -7.65
CA HIS A 63 6.81 -5.75 -8.72
C HIS A 63 8.22 -6.07 -8.22
N ASP A 64 8.83 -5.17 -7.47
CA ASP A 64 10.20 -5.30 -6.97
C ASP A 64 10.28 -6.38 -5.90
N LEU A 65 9.34 -6.43 -4.96
CA LEU A 65 9.26 -7.52 -3.96
C LEU A 65 9.05 -8.90 -4.60
N ARG A 66 8.40 -8.98 -5.78
CA ARG A 66 8.27 -10.24 -6.52
C ARG A 66 9.57 -10.66 -7.20
N ARG A 67 10.48 -9.72 -7.45
CA ARG A 67 11.79 -9.95 -8.08
C ARG A 67 12.93 -10.06 -7.09
N ALA A 68 12.76 -9.52 -5.88
CA ALA A 68 13.73 -9.57 -4.82
C ALA A 68 14.16 -11.00 -4.50
N SER A 69 15.48 -11.20 -4.40
CA SER A 69 16.12 -12.50 -4.23
C SER A 69 16.73 -12.68 -2.85
N ASP A 70 17.05 -11.58 -2.17
CA ASP A 70 17.58 -11.58 -0.82
C ASP A 70 16.99 -10.46 0.06
N ARG A 71 17.51 -10.33 1.28
CA ARG A 71 17.04 -9.36 2.27
C ARG A 71 17.42 -7.93 1.91
N GLU A 72 18.53 -7.72 1.21
CA GLU A 72 18.99 -6.41 0.76
C GLU A 72 18.03 -5.88 -0.31
N ASP A 73 17.70 -6.72 -1.31
CA ASP A 73 16.72 -6.38 -2.35
C ASP A 73 15.35 -5.98 -1.76
N ILE A 74 14.89 -6.68 -0.72
CA ILE A 74 13.62 -6.37 -0.03
C ILE A 74 13.71 -5.02 0.69
N ALA A 75 14.83 -4.77 1.39
CA ALA A 75 15.03 -3.53 2.13
C ALA A 75 15.09 -2.34 1.18
N ASP A 76 15.83 -2.46 0.08
CA ASP A 76 15.96 -1.44 -0.95
C ASP A 76 14.61 -1.12 -1.60
N ALA A 77 13.82 -2.14 -1.98
CA ALA A 77 12.47 -1.94 -2.54
C ALA A 77 11.55 -1.15 -1.59
N TRP A 78 11.61 -1.46 -0.30
CA TRP A 78 10.85 -0.70 0.71
C TRP A 78 11.39 0.72 0.90
N GLU A 79 12.71 0.93 0.83
CA GLU A 79 13.34 2.25 0.99
C GLU A 79 12.97 3.16 -0.18
N GLU A 80 13.05 2.64 -1.41
CA GLU A 80 12.59 3.32 -2.62
C GLU A 80 11.11 3.69 -2.53
N TYR A 81 10.25 2.75 -2.13
CA TYR A 81 8.83 3.03 -1.90
C TYR A 81 8.60 4.18 -0.91
N ALA A 82 9.34 4.22 0.20
CA ALA A 82 9.23 5.31 1.17
C ALA A 82 9.69 6.66 0.58
N VAL A 83 10.73 6.69 -0.24
CA VAL A 83 11.17 7.90 -0.95
C VAL A 83 10.08 8.40 -1.89
N GLU A 84 9.46 7.50 -2.67
CA GLU A 84 8.39 7.83 -3.60
C GLU A 84 7.15 8.40 -2.88
N LEU A 85 6.77 7.85 -1.72
CA LEU A 85 5.70 8.41 -0.90
C LEU A 85 6.01 9.84 -0.42
N VAL A 86 7.25 10.10 -0.01
CA VAL A 86 7.69 11.45 0.41
C VAL A 86 7.63 12.43 -0.75
N ASP A 87 8.14 12.05 -1.92
CA ASP A 87 8.17 12.93 -3.09
C ASP A 87 6.76 13.17 -3.63
N ALA A 88 5.87 12.17 -3.63
CA ALA A 88 4.46 12.35 -3.96
C ALA A 88 3.76 13.36 -3.02
N ASP A 89 3.93 13.26 -1.70
CA ASP A 89 3.36 14.23 -0.75
C ASP A 89 3.96 15.63 -0.94
N LYS A 90 5.28 15.72 -1.10
CA LYS A 90 6.00 16.99 -1.29
C LYS A 90 5.53 17.71 -2.55
N ASP A 91 5.35 17.01 -3.66
CA ASP A 91 4.88 17.61 -4.90
C ASP A 91 3.41 18.01 -4.82
N TYR A 92 2.57 17.20 -4.18
CA TYR A 92 1.18 17.56 -3.91
C TYR A 92 1.08 18.83 -3.05
N VAL A 93 1.79 18.86 -1.92
CA VAL A 93 1.85 20.01 -1.01
C VAL A 93 2.37 21.26 -1.72
N LYS A 94 3.43 21.13 -2.52
CA LYS A 94 4.00 22.24 -3.31
C LYS A 94 2.98 22.75 -4.33
N ALA A 95 2.27 21.87 -5.02
CA ALA A 95 1.26 22.22 -6.01
C ALA A 95 0.05 22.93 -5.36
N MET A 96 -0.37 22.49 -4.17
CA MET A 96 -1.46 23.12 -3.41
C MET A 96 -1.05 24.48 -2.85
N ARG A 97 0.17 24.61 -2.31
CA ARG A 97 0.71 25.90 -1.84
C ARG A 97 0.80 26.93 -2.95
N LYS A 98 1.26 26.55 -4.14
CA LYS A 98 1.30 27.43 -5.32
C LYS A 98 -0.08 27.95 -5.73
N ARG A 99 -1.15 27.24 -5.37
CA ARG A 99 -2.56 27.60 -5.65
C ARG A 99 -3.23 28.35 -4.49
N GLY A 100 -2.49 28.69 -3.43
CA GLY A 100 -2.98 29.50 -2.31
C GLY A 100 -3.56 28.70 -1.14
N TYR A 101 -3.66 27.38 -1.24
CA TYR A 101 -4.17 26.54 -0.16
C TYR A 101 -3.19 26.49 1.03
N ARG A 102 -3.73 26.53 2.25
CA ARG A 102 -2.96 26.42 3.48
C ARG A 102 -2.77 24.95 3.84
N VAL A 103 -1.53 24.56 4.08
CA VAL A 103 -1.18 23.19 4.50
C VAL A 103 -0.81 23.24 5.97
N GLY A 104 -1.72 22.79 6.83
CA GLY A 104 -1.46 22.62 8.26
C GLY A 104 -0.85 21.25 8.54
N ARG A 105 0.04 21.17 9.52
CA ARG A 105 0.45 19.91 10.14
C ARG A 105 -0.15 19.89 11.54
N VAL A 106 -1.01 18.92 11.83
CA VAL A 106 -1.47 18.65 13.20
C VAL A 106 -0.48 17.66 13.81
N SER A 107 0.27 18.11 14.81
CA SER A 107 1.09 17.22 15.64
C SER A 107 0.37 17.02 16.97
N LEU A 108 -0.11 15.81 17.22
CA LEU A 108 -0.60 15.43 18.55
C LEU A 108 0.61 15.30 19.47
N LEU A 109 0.84 16.31 20.31
CA LEU A 109 1.73 16.16 21.46
C LEU A 109 0.98 15.27 22.46
N ALA A 110 1.35 13.99 22.54
CA ALA A 110 0.83 13.09 23.56
C ALA A 110 1.24 13.64 24.94
N SER A 111 0.33 14.35 25.62
CA SER A 111 0.50 14.72 27.01
C SER A 111 0.42 13.44 27.84
N ARG A 112 1.55 13.01 28.37
CA ARG A 112 1.65 11.89 29.31
C ARG A 112 1.07 12.35 30.66
N ASN A 113 -0.07 11.78 31.04
CA ASN A 113 -0.57 11.83 32.42
C ASN A 113 0.05 10.70 33.24
#